data_AF-A0A2E8H9F7-F1
#
_entry.id   AF-A0A2E8H9F7-F1
#
_cell.length_a   1.000
_cell.length_b   1.000
_cell.length_c   1.000
_cell.angle_alpha   90.00
_cell.angle_beta   90.00
_cell.angle_gamma   90.00
#
_symmetry.space_group_name_H-M   'P 1'
#
loop_
_entity.id
_entity.type
_entity.pdbx_description
1 polymer ?
#
loop_
_entity_poly.entity_id
_entity_poly.type
_entity_poly.pdbx_seq_one_letter_code
_entity_poly.pdbx_strand_id
1 'polypeptide(L)'
;MTDSWSVLEDHCATALSTSRDLLTRLEAGAAADDIVPLLQREYEAVAGVREQIARFGGRLPANSAERRDEVAGHLAELMRLDEISRDLMSRRGVRLRTRA
;
A
#
# COMPACT_ATOMS: atom_id res chain seq x y z
N MET A 1 -7.91 20.96 11.90
CA MET A 1 -6.52 20.59 11.63
C MET A 1 -6.42 19.09 11.80
N THR A 2 -6.20 18.34 10.74
CA THR A 2 -5.96 16.89 10.83
C THR A 2 -4.59 16.66 11.42
N ASP A 3 -4.47 15.81 12.45
CA ASP A 3 -3.17 15.50 13.03
C ASP A 3 -2.35 14.62 12.07
N SER A 4 -1.01 14.65 12.17
CA SER A 4 -0.13 13.91 11.26
C SER A 4 -0.35 12.39 11.29
N TRP A 5 -0.89 11.89 12.39
CA TRP A 5 -1.17 10.47 12.53
C TRP A 5 -2.41 10.07 11.74
N SER A 6 -3.49 10.86 11.77
CA SER A 6 -4.70 10.61 10.99
C SER A 6 -4.40 10.66 9.50
N VAL A 7 -3.51 11.56 9.06
CA VAL A 7 -3.04 11.58 7.66
C VAL A 7 -2.30 10.27 7.30
N LEU A 8 -1.47 9.73 8.20
CA LEU A 8 -0.79 8.45 7.97
C LEU A 8 -1.78 7.28 7.92
N GLU A 9 -2.73 7.24 8.85
CA GLU A 9 -3.80 6.23 8.90
C GLU A 9 -4.65 6.26 7.64
N ASP A 10 -5.03 7.45 7.16
CA ASP A 10 -5.79 7.64 5.92
C ASP A 10 -5.02 7.12 4.69
N HIS A 11 -3.72 7.39 4.60
CA HIS A 11 -2.88 6.85 3.54
C HIS A 11 -2.76 5.33 3.62
N CYS A 12 -2.61 4.76 4.83
CA CYS A 12 -2.60 3.32 5.05
C CYS A 12 -3.92 2.67 4.62
N ALA A 13 -5.06 3.25 5.02
CA ALA A 13 -6.38 2.76 4.67
C ALA A 13 -6.63 2.83 3.15
N THR A 14 -6.23 3.93 2.51
CA THR A 14 -6.33 4.10 1.05
C THR A 14 -5.47 3.08 0.31
N ALA A 15 -4.22 2.87 0.75
CA ALA A 15 -3.33 1.88 0.17
C ALA A 15 -3.95 0.48 0.29
N LEU A 16 -4.43 0.11 1.48
CA LEU A 16 -5.04 -1.20 1.72
C LEU A 16 -6.28 -1.45 0.87
N SER A 17 -7.16 -0.46 0.78
CA SER A 17 -8.36 -0.56 -0.06
C SER A 17 -7.98 -0.77 -1.52
N THR A 18 -6.97 -0.04 -1.99
CA THR A 18 -6.52 -0.12 -3.39
C THR A 18 -5.82 -1.45 -3.69
N SER A 19 -4.93 -1.93 -2.81
CA SER A 19 -4.27 -3.23 -2.94
C SER A 19 -5.27 -4.39 -2.92
N ARG A 20 -6.35 -4.28 -2.14
CA ARG A 20 -7.43 -5.29 -2.12
C ARG A 20 -8.27 -5.31 -3.40
N ASP A 21 -8.63 -4.14 -3.95
CA ASP A 21 -9.31 -4.06 -5.25
C ASP A 21 -8.39 -4.59 -6.36
N LEU A 22 -7.11 -4.18 -6.37
CA LEU A 22 -6.11 -4.71 -7.28
C LEU A 22 -6.03 -6.23 -7.23
N LEU A 23 -5.91 -6.81 -6.03
CA LEU A 23 -5.87 -8.26 -5.85
C LEU A 23 -7.15 -8.91 -6.40
N THR A 24 -8.32 -8.36 -6.10
CA THR A 24 -9.61 -8.87 -6.58
C THR A 24 -9.68 -8.85 -8.12
N ARG A 25 -9.23 -7.76 -8.77
CA ARG A 25 -9.17 -7.67 -10.24
C ARG A 25 -8.16 -8.63 -10.83
N LEU A 26 -7.00 -8.79 -10.19
CA LEU A 26 -6.02 -9.77 -10.58
C LEU A 26 -6.62 -11.16 -10.48
N GLU A 27 -7.22 -11.58 -9.36
CA GLU A 27 -7.87 -12.90 -9.25
C GLU A 27 -8.95 -13.12 -10.32
N ALA A 28 -9.74 -12.09 -10.63
CA ALA A 28 -10.77 -12.14 -11.67
C ALA A 28 -10.25 -12.20 -13.12
N GLY A 29 -8.95 -12.02 -13.36
CA GLY A 29 -8.41 -12.05 -14.73
C GLY A 29 -8.58 -10.74 -15.50
N ALA A 30 -8.72 -9.61 -14.81
CA ALA A 30 -8.93 -8.31 -15.45
C ALA A 30 -7.80 -7.95 -16.44
N ALA A 31 -8.16 -7.18 -17.46
CA ALA A 31 -7.23 -6.74 -18.50
C ALA A 31 -6.25 -5.69 -17.95
N ALA A 32 -5.14 -5.48 -18.66
CA ALA A 32 -4.12 -4.51 -18.24
C ALA A 32 -4.69 -3.10 -18.07
N ASP A 33 -5.62 -2.69 -18.93
CA ASP A 33 -6.26 -1.37 -18.88
C ASP A 33 -7.06 -1.14 -17.58
N ASP A 34 -7.55 -2.21 -16.95
CA ASP A 34 -8.24 -2.16 -15.65
C ASP A 34 -7.26 -2.19 -14.47
N ILE A 35 -6.10 -2.83 -14.65
CA ILE A 35 -5.10 -3.06 -13.60
C ILE A 35 -4.14 -1.86 -13.44
N VAL A 36 -3.70 -1.27 -14.54
CA VAL A 36 -2.71 -0.17 -14.53
C VAL A 36 -3.15 1.03 -13.69
N PRO A 37 -4.41 1.52 -13.77
CA PRO A 37 -4.86 2.61 -12.91
C PRO A 37 -4.84 2.26 -11.42
N LEU A 38 -5.12 1.00 -11.06
CA LEU A 38 -5.07 0.54 -9.67
C LEU A 38 -3.63 0.50 -9.15
N LEU A 39 -2.69 0.01 -9.96
CA LEU A 39 -1.26 0.04 -9.62
C LEU A 39 -0.73 1.47 -9.42
N GLN A 40 -1.18 2.43 -10.24
CA GLN A 40 -0.81 3.84 -10.07
C GLN A 40 -1.34 4.42 -8.75
N ARG A 41 -2.61 4.18 -8.44
CA ARG A 41 -3.23 4.62 -7.18
C ARG A 41 -2.57 3.98 -5.96
N GLU A 42 -2.25 2.69 -6.03
CA GLU A 42 -1.53 1.99 -4.96
C GLU A 42 -0.15 2.61 -4.75
N TYR A 43 0.59 2.89 -5.82
CA TYR A 43 1.88 3.56 -5.75
C TYR A 43 1.79 4.94 -5.08
N GLU A 44 0.80 5.76 -5.45
CA GLU A 44 0.58 7.08 -4.85
C GLU A 44 0.23 6.98 -3.36
N ALA A 45 -0.63 6.02 -2.98
CA ALA A 45 -1.01 5.81 -1.60
C ALA A 45 0.18 5.36 -0.73
N VAL A 46 0.97 4.39 -1.22
CA VAL A 46 2.19 3.92 -0.54
C VAL A 46 3.26 5.02 -0.47
N ALA A 47 3.38 5.86 -1.51
CA ALA A 47 4.26 7.02 -1.47
C ALA A 47 3.84 8.00 -0.36
N GLY A 48 2.53 8.25 -0.21
CA GLY A 48 1.97 9.04 0.90
C GLY A 48 2.30 8.48 2.28
N VAL A 49 2.14 7.16 2.47
CA VAL A 49 2.55 6.47 3.72
C VAL A 49 4.03 6.71 4.02
N ARG A 50 4.91 6.50 3.04
CA ARG A 50 6.37 6.72 3.19
C ARG A 50 6.70 8.16 3.53
N GLU A 51 6.05 9.12 2.89
CA GLU A 51 6.24 10.54 3.15
C GLU A 51 5.83 10.91 4.58
N GLN A 52 4.69 10.42 5.08
CA GLN A 52 4.28 10.69 6.46
C GLN A 52 5.22 10.06 7.48
N ILE A 53 5.68 8.83 7.25
CA ILE A 53 6.70 8.20 8.12
C ILE A 53 7.99 9.03 8.13
N ALA A 54 8.41 9.57 6.98
CA ALA A 54 9.57 10.45 6.88
C ALA A 54 9.35 11.78 7.63
N ARG A 55 8.15 12.35 7.62
CA ARG A 55 7.79 13.56 8.40
C ARG A 55 7.86 13.32 9.91
N PHE A 56 7.69 12.09 10.37
CA PHE A 56 7.96 11.69 11.76
C PHE A 56 9.47 11.51 12.07
N GLY A 57 10.36 11.81 11.14
CA GLY A 57 11.81 11.58 11.30
C GLY A 57 12.23 10.13 11.05
N GLY A 58 11.42 9.37 10.29
CA GLY A 58 11.67 7.97 9.98
C GLY A 58 11.30 7.00 11.10
N ARG A 59 10.77 7.50 12.23
CA ARG A 59 10.29 6.68 13.35
C ARG A 59 8.97 7.23 13.88
N LEU A 60 7.96 6.38 13.98
CA LEU A 60 6.67 6.79 14.52
C LEU A 60 6.79 7.25 15.99
N PRO A 61 6.09 8.33 16.37
CA PRO A 61 6.12 8.86 17.73
C PRO A 61 5.78 7.80 18.79
N ALA A 62 6.47 7.82 19.92
CA ALA A 62 6.24 6.87 21.02
C ALA A 62 4.99 7.17 21.86
N ASN A 63 4.33 8.31 21.63
CA ASN A 63 3.21 8.79 22.42
C ASN A 63 1.90 8.02 22.19
N SER A 64 1.86 7.11 21.21
CA SER A 64 0.72 6.22 21.01
C SER A 64 1.19 4.83 20.59
N ALA A 65 1.09 3.86 21.50
CA ALA A 65 1.41 2.46 21.20
C ALA A 65 0.34 1.84 20.27
N GLU A 66 -0.93 2.07 20.57
CA GLU A 66 -2.08 1.58 19.80
C GLU A 66 -2.01 2.00 18.32
N ARG A 67 -1.81 3.30 18.03
CA ARG A 67 -1.71 3.78 16.63
C ARG A 67 -0.47 3.23 15.91
N ARG A 68 0.64 2.99 16.64
CA ARG A 68 1.82 2.33 16.06
C ARG A 68 1.52 0.89 15.69
N ASP A 69 0.85 0.16 16.56
CA ASP A 69 0.50 -1.24 16.33
C ASP A 69 -0.51 -1.37 15.18
N GLU A 70 -1.47 -0.46 15.09
CA GLU A 70 -2.41 -0.37 13.97
C GLU A 70 -1.68 -0.09 12.64
N VAL A 71 -0.83 0.94 12.59
CA VAL A 71 -0.03 1.23 11.39
C VAL A 71 0.89 0.07 11.03
N ALA A 72 1.52 -0.58 12.02
CA ALA A 72 2.36 -1.75 11.78
C ALA A 72 1.55 -2.92 11.18
N GLY A 73 0.32 -3.15 11.67
CA GLY A 73 -0.61 -4.11 11.09
C GLY A 73 -0.99 -3.78 9.65
N HIS A 74 -1.29 -2.51 9.37
CA HIS A 74 -1.58 -2.05 8.01
C HIS A 74 -0.38 -2.25 7.06
N LEU A 75 0.83 -1.92 7.50
CA LEU A 75 2.06 -2.12 6.72
C LEU A 75 2.34 -3.60 6.45
N ALA A 76 2.18 -4.46 7.45
CA ALA A 76 2.35 -5.91 7.29
C ALA A 76 1.36 -6.49 6.27
N GLU A 77 0.10 -6.05 6.33
CA GLU A 77 -0.93 -6.46 5.37
C GLU A 77 -0.63 -5.94 3.95
N LEU A 78 -0.16 -4.70 3.80
CA LEU A 78 0.26 -4.17 2.50
C LEU A 78 1.40 -5.00 1.88
N MET A 79 2.40 -5.36 2.68
CA MET A 79 3.50 -6.23 2.22
C MET A 79 2.99 -7.60 1.76
N ARG A 80 2.07 -8.20 2.53
CA ARG A 80 1.44 -9.47 2.16
C ARG A 80 0.66 -9.37 0.84
N LEU A 81 -0.10 -8.29 0.63
CA LEU A 81 -0.88 -8.08 -0.59
C LEU A 81 0.01 -7.81 -1.81
N ASP A 82 1.12 -7.09 -1.66
CA ASP A 82 2.11 -6.86 -2.72
C ASP A 82 2.74 -8.20 -3.16
N GLU A 83 3.14 -9.05 -2.22
CA GLU A 83 3.71 -10.37 -2.54
C GLU A 83 2.75 -11.24 -3.36
N ILE A 84 1.48 -11.32 -2.96
CA ILE A 84 0.44 -12.08 -3.68
C ILE A 84 0.19 -11.49 -5.06
N SER A 85 0.04 -10.17 -5.15
CA SER A 85 -0.24 -9.46 -6.41
C SER A 85 0.91 -9.65 -7.41
N ARG A 86 2.16 -9.61 -6.94
CA ARG A 86 3.35 -9.88 -7.76
C ARG A 86 3.40 -11.31 -8.27
N ASP A 87 3.09 -12.30 -7.44
CA ASP A 87 3.03 -13.70 -7.87
C ASP A 87 1.96 -13.88 -8.97
N LEU A 88 0.75 -13.33 -8.78
CA LEU A 88 -0.32 -13.39 -9.78
C LEU A 88 0.06 -12.71 -11.10
N MET A 89 0.65 -11.52 -11.03
CA MET A 89 1.15 -10.79 -12.20
C MET A 89 2.25 -11.58 -12.93
N SER A 90 3.21 -12.15 -12.18
CA SER A 90 4.30 -12.96 -12.71
C SER A 90 3.80 -14.20 -13.46
N ARG A 91 2.83 -14.92 -12.88
CA ARG A 91 2.18 -16.09 -13.52
C ARG A 91 1.49 -15.74 -14.84
N ARG A 92 1.11 -14.47 -15.02
CA ARG A 92 0.49 -13.94 -16.25
C ARG A 92 1.49 -13.31 -17.22
N GLY A 93 2.78 -13.41 -16.93
CA GLY A 93 3.84 -12.86 -17.78
C GLY A 93 4.04 -11.35 -17.62
N VAL A 94 3.39 -10.71 -16.65
CA VAL A 94 3.62 -9.30 -16.31
C VAL A 94 4.88 -9.20 -15.46
N ARG A 95 5.95 -8.66 -16.03
CA ARG A 95 7.21 -8.40 -15.31
C ARG A 95 7.22 -6.96 -14.81
N LEU A 96 7.12 -6.79 -13.50
CA LEU A 96 7.40 -5.49 -12.88
C LEU A 96 8.91 -5.22 -12.99
N ARG A 97 9.28 -4.03 -13.46
CA ARG A 97 10.69 -3.59 -13.37
C ARG A 97 11.02 -3.44 -11.89
N THR A 98 11.83 -4.34 -11.35
CA THR A 98 12.54 -4.09 -10.10
C THR A 98 13.46 -2.90 -10.33
N ARG A 99 13.15 -1.77 -9.69
CA ARG A 99 14.06 -0.63 -9.67
C ARG A 99 15.17 -0.99 -8.69
N ALA A 100 16.38 -1.19 -9.23
CA ALA A 100 17.61 -1.33 -8.45
C ALA A 100 17.92 -0.04 -7.68
#